data_AF-A0A852WTS9-F1
#
_entry.id   AF-A0A852WTS9-F1
#
_cell.length_a   1.000
_cell.length_b   1.000
_cell.length_c   1.000
_cell.angle_alpha   90.00
_cell.angle_beta   90.00
_cell.angle_gamma   90.00
#
_symmetry.space_group_name_H-M   'P 1'
#
loop_
_entity.id
_entity.type
_entity.pdbx_description
1 polymer ?
#
loop_
_entity_poly.entity_id
_entity_poly.type
_entity_poly.pdbx_seq_one_letter_code
_entity_poly.pdbx_strand_id
1 'polypeptide(L)'
;MTNTPGEYKPSRRDTLRPIEYVGGAAIAAVFTGLVVLITARDLTLALIVAGIAFIAVLMTLALLSMAIKPNAEETAEIDGSAPDASTAPDAAKPDEADGPAAPGAAGH
;
A
#
# COMPACT_ATOMS: atom_id res chain seq x y z
N MET A 1 -19.43 23.23 1.14
CA MET A 1 -18.02 23.24 1.56
C MET A 1 -17.23 22.54 0.45
N THR A 2 -16.44 23.30 -0.31
CA THR A 2 -15.72 22.84 -1.50
C THR A 2 -14.44 22.13 -1.07
N ASN A 3 -14.38 20.81 -1.26
CA ASN A 3 -13.14 20.08 -1.10
C ASN A 3 -12.20 20.44 -2.26
N THR A 4 -11.07 21.09 -1.97
CA THR A 4 -9.93 21.18 -2.90
C THR A 4 -8.85 20.24 -2.35
N PRO A 5 -8.73 19.01 -2.89
CA PRO A 5 -7.68 18.08 -2.47
C PRO A 5 -6.33 18.71 -2.75
N GLY A 6 -5.48 18.80 -1.72
CA GLY A 6 -4.13 19.34 -1.84
C GLY A 6 -3.34 18.59 -2.90
N GLU A 7 -2.69 19.36 -3.77
CA GLU A 7 -1.83 18.87 -4.86
C GLU A 7 -0.66 18.05 -4.27
N TYR A 8 -0.81 16.72 -4.24
CA TYR A 8 0.28 15.82 -3.85
C TYR A 8 1.36 15.84 -4.93
N LYS A 9 2.41 16.62 -4.69
CA LYS A 9 3.59 16.68 -5.56
C LYS A 9 4.63 15.69 -5.02
N PRO A 10 4.83 14.51 -5.65
CA PRO A 10 5.80 13.54 -5.20
C PRO A 10 7.19 14.18 -5.15
N SER A 11 7.92 13.95 -4.07
CA SER A 11 9.28 14.44 -3.95
C SER A 11 10.15 13.73 -5.00
N ARG A 12 11.15 14.40 -5.56
CA ARG A 12 12.00 13.80 -6.61
C ARG A 12 12.54 12.41 -6.23
N ARG A 13 12.84 12.22 -4.93
CA ARG A 13 13.25 10.95 -4.33
C ARG A 13 12.20 9.83 -4.47
N ASP A 14 10.91 10.14 -4.41
CA ASP A 14 9.83 9.16 -4.53
C ASP A 14 9.70 8.67 -5.96
N THR A 15 9.89 9.55 -6.94
CA THR A 15 10.01 9.18 -8.36
C THR A 15 11.30 8.44 -8.70
N LEU A 16 12.34 8.49 -7.86
CA LEU A 16 13.64 7.85 -8.13
C LEU A 16 13.75 6.44 -7.56
N ARG A 17 12.99 6.06 -6.52
CA ARG A 17 13.04 4.67 -5.97
C ARG A 17 12.89 3.56 -7.03
N PRO A 18 12.01 3.69 -8.05
CA PRO A 18 11.90 2.67 -9.10
C PRO A 18 13.20 2.48 -9.90
N ILE A 19 14.01 3.53 -10.04
CA ILE A 19 15.25 3.47 -10.82
C ILE A 19 16.33 2.63 -10.13
N GLU A 20 16.27 2.50 -8.80
CA GLU A 20 17.20 1.70 -8.03
C GLU A 20 17.09 0.20 -8.40
N TYR A 21 15.86 -0.29 -8.57
CA TYR A 21 15.60 -1.67 -9.01
C TYR A 21 16.12 -1.92 -10.43
N VAL A 22 15.94 -0.97 -11.34
CA VAL A 22 16.48 -1.04 -12.70
C VAL A 22 18.00 -1.02 -12.70
N GLY A 23 18.61 -0.19 -11.86
CA GLY A 23 20.06 -0.13 -11.65
C GLY A 23 20.63 -1.45 -11.14
N GLY A 24 19.99 -2.05 -10.13
CA GLY A 24 20.39 -3.36 -9.60
C GLY A 24 20.31 -4.48 -10.63
N ALA A 25 19.23 -4.52 -11.43
CA ALA A 25 19.09 -5.49 -12.51
C ALA A 25 20.19 -5.32 -13.58
N ALA A 26 20.55 -4.07 -13.92
CA ALA A 26 21.60 -3.79 -14.89
C ALA A 26 22.97 -4.29 -14.39
N ILE A 27 23.29 -4.08 -13.11
CA ILE A 27 24.54 -4.58 -12.50
C ILE A 27 24.59 -6.11 -12.59
N ALA A 28 23.50 -6.80 -12.22
CA ALA A 28 23.43 -8.25 -12.31
C ALA A 28 23.63 -8.75 -13.76
N ALA A 29 22.96 -8.11 -14.72
CA ALA A 29 23.08 -8.46 -16.14
C ALA A 29 24.49 -8.24 -16.70
N VAL A 30 25.15 -7.13 -16.33
CA VAL A 30 26.55 -6.87 -16.71
C VAL A 30 27.46 -7.93 -16.12
N PHE A 31 27.30 -8.28 -14.84
CA PHE A 31 28.09 -9.33 -14.21
C PHE A 31 27.92 -10.67 -14.94
N THR A 32 26.68 -11.10 -15.19
CA THR A 32 26.40 -12.33 -15.95
C THR A 32 26.99 -12.27 -17.36
N GLY A 33 26.82 -11.16 -18.06
CA GLY A 33 27.40 -10.95 -19.40
C GLY A 33 28.92 -11.04 -19.41
N LEU A 34 29.59 -10.44 -18.42
CA LEU A 34 31.05 -10.50 -18.28
C LEU A 34 31.54 -11.93 -18.01
N VAL A 35 30.85 -12.68 -17.15
CA VAL A 35 31.16 -14.11 -16.92
C VAL A 35 31.06 -14.88 -18.22
N VAL A 36 29.96 -14.73 -18.97
CA VAL A 36 29.75 -15.41 -20.25
C VAL A 36 30.80 -14.99 -21.27
N LEU A 37 31.16 -13.71 -21.35
CA LEU A 37 32.17 -13.20 -22.25
C LEU A 37 33.55 -13.82 -21.96
N ILE A 38 33.92 -13.96 -20.70
CA ILE A 38 35.21 -14.57 -20.30
C ILE A 38 35.21 -16.08 -20.58
N THR A 39 34.10 -16.76 -20.28
CA THR A 39 33.98 -18.22 -20.41
C THR A 39 33.84 -18.68 -21.85
N ALA A 40 32.97 -18.04 -22.63
CA ALA A 40 32.67 -18.44 -24.02
C ALA A 40 33.53 -17.71 -25.05
N ARG A 41 34.05 -16.52 -24.72
CA ARG A 41 34.77 -15.63 -25.66
C ARG A 41 33.98 -15.26 -26.92
N ASP A 42 32.65 -15.26 -26.83
CA ASP A 42 31.73 -14.84 -27.88
C ASP A 42 30.92 -13.63 -27.40
N LEU A 43 31.11 -12.49 -28.08
CA LEU A 43 30.45 -11.24 -27.72
C LEU A 43 28.93 -11.27 -28.03
N THR A 44 28.52 -11.91 -29.11
CA THR A 44 27.11 -12.01 -29.50
C THR A 44 26.36 -12.83 -28.46
N LEU A 45 26.92 -13.97 -28.07
CA LEU A 45 26.35 -14.81 -27.01
C LEU A 45 26.29 -14.07 -25.68
N ALA A 46 27.36 -13.38 -25.30
CA ALA A 46 27.40 -12.61 -24.05
C ALA A 46 26.30 -11.53 -23.99
N LEU A 47 26.08 -10.78 -25.08
CA LEU A 47 25.03 -9.75 -25.13
C LEU A 47 23.62 -10.34 -25.07
N ILE A 48 23.38 -11.46 -25.77
CA ILE A 48 22.08 -12.14 -25.73
C ILE A 48 21.80 -12.64 -24.31
N VAL A 49 22.76 -13.31 -23.68
CA VAL A 49 22.58 -13.84 -22.31
C VAL A 49 22.45 -12.71 -21.29
N ALA A 50 23.24 -11.64 -21.41
CA ALA A 50 23.09 -10.46 -20.56
C ALA A 50 21.70 -9.83 -20.70
N GLY A 51 21.19 -9.69 -21.92
CA GLY A 51 19.85 -9.18 -22.18
C GLY A 51 18.74 -10.06 -21.59
N ILE A 52 18.83 -11.38 -21.76
CA ILE A 52 17.89 -12.33 -21.17
C ILE A 52 17.94 -12.26 -19.64
N ALA A 53 19.13 -12.25 -19.04
CA ALA A 53 19.30 -12.16 -17.60
C ALA A 53 18.73 -10.85 -17.04
N PHE A 54 18.97 -9.71 -17.71
CA PHE A 54 18.39 -8.42 -17.34
C PHE A 54 16.87 -8.48 -17.27
N ILE A 55 16.24 -9.00 -18.31
CA ILE A 55 14.78 -9.12 -18.38
C ILE A 55 14.27 -10.08 -17.30
N ALA A 56 14.93 -11.22 -17.09
CA ALA A 56 14.54 -12.18 -16.07
C ALA A 56 14.58 -11.58 -14.65
N VAL A 57 15.60 -10.77 -14.35
CA VAL A 57 15.69 -10.07 -13.06
C VAL A 57 14.59 -9.02 -12.93
N LEU A 58 14.34 -8.20 -13.96
CA LEU A 58 13.25 -7.23 -13.96
C LEU A 58 11.89 -7.92 -13.80
N MET A 59 11.65 -9.02 -14.51
CA MET A 59 10.43 -9.82 -14.36
C MET A 59 10.30 -10.32 -12.93
N THR A 60 11.37 -10.84 -12.34
CA THR A 60 11.34 -11.33 -10.96
C THR A 60 11.00 -10.22 -9.97
N LEU A 61 11.64 -9.05 -10.10
CA LEU A 61 11.36 -7.89 -9.24
C LEU A 61 9.95 -7.34 -9.46
N ALA A 62 9.47 -7.31 -10.71
CA ALA A 62 8.11 -6.88 -11.03
C ALA A 62 7.07 -7.83 -10.45
N LEU A 63 7.29 -9.15 -10.57
CA LEU A 63 6.42 -10.17 -10.00
C LEU A 63 6.43 -10.10 -8.47
N LEU A 64 7.58 -9.88 -7.86
CA LEU A 64 7.68 -9.67 -6.41
C LEU A 64 6.93 -8.39 -5.98
N SER A 65 7.06 -7.30 -6.75
CA SER A 65 6.35 -6.04 -6.48
C SER A 65 4.83 -6.18 -6.60
N MET A 66 4.34 -7.05 -7.49
CA MET A 66 2.92 -7.37 -7.60
C MET A 66 2.44 -8.26 -6.44
N ALA A 67 3.30 -9.14 -5.94
CA ALA A 67 2.95 -10.09 -4.88
C ALA A 67 2.82 -9.44 -3.50
N ILE A 68 3.51 -8.33 -3.24
CA ILE A 68 3.46 -7.60 -1.96
C ILE A 68 2.14 -6.81 -1.88
N LYS A 69 1.20 -7.26 -1.05
CA LYS A 69 -0.01 -6.51 -0.70
C LYS A 69 0.31 -5.54 0.45
N PRO A 70 -0.07 -4.24 0.37
CA PRO A 70 0.04 -3.36 1.54
C PRO A 70 -0.83 -3.92 2.68
N ASN A 71 -0.35 -3.80 3.93
CA ASN A 71 -1.05 -4.34 5.09
C ASN A 71 -2.43 -3.65 5.24
N ALA A 72 -3.45 -4.41 5.65
CA ALA A 72 -4.83 -3.92 5.72
C ALA A 72 -4.99 -2.68 6.63
N GLU A 73 -4.18 -2.57 7.69
CA GLU A 73 -4.16 -1.43 8.60
C GLU A 73 -3.59 -0.17 7.93
N GLU A 74 -2.54 -0.32 7.11
CA GLU A 74 -1.95 0.77 6.31
C GLU A 74 -2.89 1.20 5.18
N THR A 75 -3.70 0.28 4.65
CA THR A 75 -4.71 0.58 3.63
C THR A 75 -5.91 1.32 4.23
N ALA A 76 -6.31 1.01 5.46
CA ALA A 76 -7.43 1.68 6.15
C ALA A 76 -7.14 3.15 6.49
N GLU A 77 -5.89 3.47 6.83
CA GLU A 77 -5.45 4.86 7.02
C GLU A 77 -5.40 5.64 5.69
N ILE A 78 -5.02 5.00 4.59
CA ILE A 78 -4.99 5.59 3.25
C ILE A 78 -6.41 5.78 2.67
N ASP A 79 -7.33 4.86 2.96
CA ASP A 79 -8.73 4.87 2.47
C ASP A 79 -9.68 5.71 3.34
N GLY A 80 -9.19 6.31 4.43
CA GLY A 80 -9.97 7.25 5.24
C GLY A 80 -11.18 6.65 5.95
N SER A 81 -11.28 5.32 6.05
CA SER A 81 -12.29 4.67 6.89
C SER A 81 -11.79 4.65 8.33
N ALA A 82 -11.92 5.80 9.01
CA ALA A 82 -11.98 5.78 10.47
C ALA A 82 -13.13 4.83 10.86
N PRO A 83 -12.91 3.84 11.75
CA PRO A 83 -14.04 3.16 12.36
C PRO A 83 -14.86 4.25 13.03
N ASP A 84 -16.11 4.40 12.61
CA ASP A 84 -17.04 5.38 13.15
C ASP A 84 -16.92 5.39 14.67
N ALA A 85 -16.35 6.46 15.22
CA ALA A 85 -16.34 6.77 16.64
C ALA A 85 -17.75 7.19 17.11
N SER A 86 -18.78 6.48 16.63
CA SER A 86 -20.14 6.51 17.15
C SER A 86 -20.42 5.22 17.90
N THR A 87 -19.50 4.79 18.77
CA THR A 87 -19.85 3.97 19.92
C THR A 87 -19.00 4.40 21.11
N ALA A 88 -19.61 5.31 21.88
CA ALA A 88 -19.33 5.71 23.27
C ALA A 88 -18.09 6.60 23.51
N PRO A 89 -18.07 7.46 24.56
CA PRO A 89 -19.06 7.64 25.64
C PRO A 89 -19.41 9.13 25.94
N ASP A 90 -20.64 9.45 26.34
CA ASP A 90 -20.84 10.65 27.18
C ASP A 90 -21.98 10.52 28.18
N ALA A 91 -21.64 10.94 29.40
CA ALA A 91 -22.46 11.38 30.52
C ALA A 91 -23.55 10.45 31.10
N ALA A 92 -23.13 9.73 32.14
CA ALA A 92 -23.97 9.50 33.29
C ALA A 92 -24.53 10.81 33.87
N LYS A 93 -25.83 10.86 34.20
CA LYS A 93 -26.31 11.51 35.42
C LYS A 93 -27.58 10.83 35.97
N PRO A 94 -27.69 10.62 37.30
CA PRO A 94 -28.66 9.74 37.95
C PRO A 94 -29.89 10.49 38.50
N ASP A 95 -30.83 9.71 39.03
CA ASP A 95 -31.99 10.07 39.87
C ASP A 95 -33.07 10.97 39.26
N GLU A 96 -34.34 10.56 39.36
CA GLU A 96 -35.28 11.09 40.37
C GLU A 96 -36.74 10.80 39.96
N ALA A 97 -37.58 10.67 40.99
CA ALA A 97 -38.91 10.10 41.01
C ALA A 97 -40.03 11.03 40.50
N ASP A 98 -41.26 10.51 40.66
CA ASP A 98 -42.56 11.19 40.73
C ASP A 98 -43.42 11.28 39.46
N GLY A 99 -44.60 10.64 39.55
CA GLY A 99 -45.74 10.84 38.66
C GLY A 99 -46.35 12.24 38.80
N PRO A 100 -47.46 12.56 38.10
CA PRO A 100 -48.75 12.07 38.60
C PRO A 100 -49.86 11.87 37.54
N ALA A 101 -51.01 11.42 38.06
CA ALA A 101 -52.40 11.67 37.61
C ALA A 101 -53.09 10.62 36.72
N ALA A 102 -53.96 9.86 37.39
CA ALA A 102 -55.09 9.10 36.84
C ALA A 102 -56.10 9.98 36.08
N PRO A 103 -57.04 9.37 35.34
CA PRO A 103 -58.35 9.13 35.96
C PRO A 103 -58.92 7.72 35.65
N GLY A 104 -59.67 7.18 36.61
CA GLY A 104 -60.30 5.86 36.53
C GLY A 104 -61.74 5.86 36.04
N ALA A 105 -62.25 4.64 35.80
CA ALA A 105 -63.65 4.18 35.87
C ALA A 105 -63.64 2.67 35.53
N ALA A 106 -63.70 1.72 36.46
CA ALA A 106 -64.88 1.19 37.17
C ALA A 106 -65.83 0.33 36.30
N GLY A 107 -65.87 -0.99 36.60
CA GLY A 107 -67.08 -1.82 36.62
C GLY A 107 -67.40 -2.67 35.38
N HIS A 108 -67.12 -3.98 35.43
CA HIS A 108 -68.08 -5.06 35.77
C HIS A 108 -67.37 -6.41 35.81
#